data_AF-A0A3B3C764-F1
#
_entry.id   AF-A0A3B3C764-F1
#
_cell.length_a   1.000
_cell.length_b   1.000
_cell.length_c   1.000
_cell.angle_alpha   90.00
_cell.angle_beta   90.00
_cell.angle_gamma   90.00
#
_symmetry.space_group_name_H-M   'P 1'
#
loop_
_entity.id
_entity.type
_entity.pdbx_description
1 polymer ?
#
loop_
_entity_poly.entity_id
_entity_poly.type
_entity_poly.pdbx_seq_one_letter_code
_entity_poly.pdbx_strand_id
1 'polypeptide(L)'
;MLKRKTTTELKAEAFTVRAGMKNAVVEPPPRTGVCEGQRYKPTAFRKYYERRDLPVVMDYGGRPNSIKWKVDIERIDYHHYLPLFFEGLRETTHPYETLACHGVYDMLDHGGPKILPVIPLLVQPIREALNTRNHRVMCNMLKVLQRLVTSADGVGEALVPYYRNILPMFNIFKDKMCSPPFSSSWWVGRTEMSGLASGTLLHPGTCSCWLQPSLAPLCPQALRGLRMSGRVRSSNGGVCV
;
A
#
# COMPACT_ATOMS: atom_id res chain seq x y z
N MET A 1 -22.79 50.40 44.99
CA MET A 1 -22.97 49.32 44.00
C MET A 1 -22.29 49.69 42.68
N LEU A 2 -21.10 49.16 42.39
CA LEU A 2 -20.50 49.34 41.06
C LEU A 2 -21.08 48.30 40.09
N LYS A 3 -21.87 48.76 39.11
CA LYS A 3 -22.33 47.92 37.99
C LYS A 3 -21.11 47.49 37.16
N ARG A 4 -20.79 46.19 37.16
CA ARG A 4 -19.84 45.60 36.19
C ARG A 4 -20.40 45.87 34.80
N LYS A 5 -19.66 46.65 33.99
CA LYS A 5 -19.94 46.78 32.55
C LYS A 5 -19.63 45.43 31.92
N THR A 6 -20.63 44.77 31.35
CA THR A 6 -20.45 43.59 30.51
C THR A 6 -19.78 44.04 29.22
N THR A 7 -18.48 43.79 29.09
CA THR A 7 -17.70 44.08 27.88
C THR A 7 -18.24 43.21 26.75
N THR A 8 -18.87 43.82 25.76
CA THR A 8 -19.35 43.14 24.55
C THR A 8 -18.13 42.73 23.71
N GLU A 9 -17.97 41.42 23.50
CA GLU A 9 -16.93 40.87 22.62
C GLU A 9 -17.26 41.19 21.16
N LEU A 10 -16.28 41.74 20.45
CA LEU A 10 -16.39 42.08 19.03
C LEU A 10 -15.73 40.96 18.22
N LYS A 11 -16.44 40.41 17.24
CA LYS A 11 -15.83 39.50 16.27
C LYS A 11 -14.99 40.32 15.28
N ALA A 12 -13.74 39.91 15.07
CA ALA A 12 -12.84 40.57 14.13
C ALA A 12 -12.25 39.56 13.15
N GLU A 13 -12.06 40.00 11.91
CA GLU A 13 -11.29 39.27 10.91
C GLU A 13 -9.79 39.35 11.24
N ALA A 14 -9.06 38.27 10.96
CA ALA A 14 -7.62 38.21 11.18
C ALA A 14 -6.88 39.31 10.39
N PHE A 15 -5.74 39.76 10.92
CA PHE A 15 -4.88 40.78 10.29
C PHE A 15 -5.54 42.16 10.07
N THR A 16 -6.59 42.48 10.84
CA THR A 16 -7.23 43.82 10.83
C THR A 16 -6.88 44.62 12.09
N VAL A 17 -6.98 45.96 12.04
CA VAL A 17 -6.78 46.83 13.22
C VAL A 17 -7.73 46.45 14.37
N ARG A 18 -8.93 45.97 14.04
CA ARG A 18 -9.93 45.50 15.02
C ARG A 18 -9.50 44.23 15.75
N ALA A 19 -8.70 43.36 15.12
CA ALA A 19 -8.15 42.16 15.75
C ALA A 19 -7.17 42.47 16.91
N GLY A 20 -6.57 43.67 16.92
CA GLY A 20 -5.67 44.10 17.99
C GLY A 20 -6.37 44.74 19.20
N MET A 21 -7.69 44.87 19.19
CA MET A 21 -8.45 45.47 20.29
C MET A 21 -8.63 44.47 21.44
N LYS A 22 -8.53 44.94 22.69
CA LYS A 22 -8.58 44.08 23.90
C LYS A 22 -9.89 43.31 24.09
N ASN A 23 -10.95 43.72 23.39
CA ASN A 23 -12.29 43.13 23.44
C ASN A 23 -12.66 42.42 22.12
N ALA A 24 -11.69 42.16 21.24
CA ALA A 24 -11.93 41.48 19.98
C ALA A 24 -11.51 40.01 20.04
N VAL A 25 -12.39 39.12 19.55
CA VAL A 25 -12.10 37.70 19.34
C VAL A 25 -11.93 37.49 17.84
N VAL A 26 -10.75 37.02 17.44
CA VAL A 26 -10.42 36.76 16.04
C VAL A 26 -11.00 35.40 15.63
N GLU A 27 -11.84 35.38 14.59
CA GLU A 27 -12.31 34.11 14.07
C GLU A 27 -11.17 33.38 13.35
N PRO A 28 -10.98 32.07 13.60
CA PRO A 28 -9.96 31.30 12.92
C PRO A 28 -10.25 31.27 11.41
N PRO A 29 -9.21 31.20 10.56
CA PRO A 29 -9.41 31.11 9.12
C PRO A 29 -10.27 29.87 8.77
N PRO A 30 -11.11 29.97 7.75
CA PRO A 30 -11.98 28.86 7.35
C PRO A 30 -11.13 27.63 7.01
N ARG A 31 -11.58 26.46 7.48
CA ARG A 31 -10.91 25.19 7.17
C ARG A 31 -10.92 24.99 5.66
N THR A 32 -9.74 24.94 5.07
CA THR A 32 -9.59 24.92 3.61
C THR A 32 -9.87 23.54 2.99
N GLY A 33 -10.12 22.50 3.82
CA GLY A 33 -10.48 21.15 3.35
C GLY A 33 -9.44 20.49 2.43
N VAL A 34 -8.22 21.05 2.33
CA VAL A 34 -7.21 20.67 1.32
C VAL A 34 -6.78 19.22 1.43
N CYS A 35 -6.93 18.59 2.60
CA CYS A 35 -6.58 17.20 2.82
C CYS A 35 -7.79 16.27 2.91
N GLU A 36 -9.01 16.79 2.79
CA GLU A 36 -10.21 15.97 2.82
C GLU A 36 -10.36 15.20 1.49
N GLY A 37 -10.78 13.94 1.59
CA GLY A 37 -10.97 13.08 0.44
C GLY A 37 -12.01 13.64 -0.51
N GLN A 38 -11.68 13.72 -1.80
CA GLN A 38 -12.58 14.26 -2.80
C GLN A 38 -13.45 13.13 -3.38
N ARG A 39 -14.75 13.39 -3.57
CA ARG A 39 -15.63 12.45 -4.29
C ARG A 39 -15.14 12.32 -5.73
N TYR A 40 -14.77 11.11 -6.17
CA TYR A 40 -14.39 10.88 -7.55
C TYR A 40 -15.62 10.64 -8.44
N LYS A 41 -15.50 11.01 -9.72
CA LYS A 41 -16.52 10.75 -10.74
C LYS A 41 -16.47 9.28 -11.15
N PRO A 42 -17.60 8.67 -11.58
CA PRO A 42 -17.60 7.30 -12.11
C PRO A 42 -16.58 7.17 -13.25
N THR A 43 -15.67 6.19 -13.15
CA THR A 43 -14.60 6.00 -14.13
C THR A 43 -15.12 5.40 -15.43
N ALA A 44 -14.43 5.65 -16.55
CA ALA A 44 -14.68 4.95 -17.79
C ALA A 44 -14.46 3.43 -17.62
N PHE A 45 -13.44 3.04 -16.83
CA PHE A 45 -13.15 1.63 -16.51
C PHE A 45 -14.40 0.86 -16.05
N ARG A 46 -15.18 1.45 -15.13
CA ARG A 46 -16.42 0.84 -14.65
C ARG A 46 -17.44 0.59 -15.77
N LYS A 47 -17.59 1.55 -16.69
CA LYS A 47 -18.51 1.41 -17.84
C LYS A 47 -18.07 0.29 -18.79
N TYR A 48 -16.76 0.17 -19.05
CA TYR A 48 -16.22 -0.90 -19.89
C TYR A 48 -16.38 -2.28 -19.23
N TYR A 49 -16.24 -2.35 -17.90
CA TYR A 49 -16.50 -3.58 -17.17
C TYR A 49 -17.98 -4.00 -17.23
N GLU A 50 -18.90 -3.06 -16.99
CA GLU A 50 -20.35 -3.30 -17.06
C GLU A 50 -20.79 -3.74 -18.47
N ARG A 51 -20.15 -3.18 -19.50
CA ARG A 51 -20.33 -3.58 -20.91
C ARG A 51 -19.67 -4.91 -21.30
N ARG A 52 -18.86 -5.51 -20.43
CA ARG A 52 -18.07 -6.73 -20.68
C ARG A 52 -17.03 -6.63 -21.81
N ASP A 53 -16.62 -5.40 -22.15
CA ASP A 53 -15.70 -5.09 -23.25
C ASP A 53 -14.21 -5.12 -22.83
N LEU A 54 -13.95 -5.38 -21.55
CA LEU A 54 -12.57 -5.52 -21.07
C LEU A 54 -11.96 -6.86 -21.53
N PRO A 55 -10.66 -6.86 -21.89
CA PRO A 55 -9.90 -8.06 -22.26
C PRO A 55 -9.51 -8.93 -21.05
N VAL A 56 -10.01 -8.60 -19.86
CA VAL A 56 -9.71 -9.29 -18.59
C VAL A 56 -10.99 -9.70 -17.89
N VAL A 57 -10.95 -10.81 -17.16
CA VAL A 57 -12.05 -11.35 -16.33
C VAL A 57 -11.51 -11.75 -14.96
N MET A 58 -12.38 -11.70 -13.95
CA MET A 58 -12.10 -12.31 -12.65
C MET A 58 -12.01 -13.83 -12.80
N ASP A 59 -10.94 -14.43 -12.28
CA ASP A 59 -10.84 -15.88 -12.16
C ASP A 59 -11.34 -16.32 -10.78
N TYR A 60 -12.29 -17.26 -10.78
CA TYR A 60 -12.89 -17.85 -9.59
C TYR A 60 -12.44 -19.30 -9.36
N GLY A 61 -11.64 -19.87 -10.27
CA GLY A 61 -11.32 -21.29 -10.29
C GLY A 61 -10.10 -21.71 -9.47
N GLY A 62 -9.29 -20.76 -8.96
CA GLY A 62 -8.03 -21.07 -8.30
C GLY A 62 -7.72 -20.22 -7.08
N ARG A 63 -7.13 -19.03 -7.30
CA ARG A 63 -6.72 -18.13 -6.22
C ARG A 63 -7.75 -17.00 -6.05
N PRO A 64 -8.11 -16.61 -4.80
CA PRO A 64 -8.93 -15.43 -4.60
C PRO A 64 -8.22 -14.22 -5.20
N ASN A 65 -8.99 -13.33 -5.84
CA ASN A 65 -8.49 -12.13 -6.49
C ASN A 65 -7.52 -12.35 -7.67
N SER A 66 -7.54 -13.53 -8.29
CA SER A 66 -6.81 -13.76 -9.54
C SER A 66 -7.58 -13.22 -10.75
N ILE A 67 -6.84 -12.80 -11.78
CA ILE A 67 -7.40 -12.31 -13.04
C ILE A 67 -6.96 -13.23 -14.17
N LYS A 68 -7.82 -13.37 -15.19
CA LYS A 68 -7.53 -14.12 -16.42
C LYS A 68 -7.72 -13.22 -17.62
N TRP A 69 -6.71 -13.19 -18.48
CA TRP A 69 -6.77 -12.50 -19.76
C TRP A 69 -7.54 -13.32 -20.78
N LYS A 70 -8.46 -12.67 -21.51
CA LYS A 70 -9.18 -13.25 -22.66
C LYS A 70 -8.31 -13.28 -23.92
N VAL A 71 -7.37 -12.34 -24.03
CA VAL A 71 -6.49 -12.12 -25.18
C VAL A 71 -5.06 -12.02 -24.65
N ASP A 72 -4.10 -12.53 -25.40
CA ASP A 72 -2.68 -12.46 -25.04
C ASP A 72 -2.23 -11.00 -24.87
N ILE A 73 -1.54 -10.70 -23.76
CA ILE A 73 -1.16 -9.33 -23.36
C ILE A 73 -0.36 -8.64 -24.48
N GLU A 74 0.49 -9.39 -25.17
CA GLU A 74 1.31 -8.90 -26.26
C GLU A 74 0.49 -8.40 -27.46
N ARG A 75 -0.74 -8.87 -27.66
CA ARG A 75 -1.59 -8.50 -28.80
C ARG A 75 -2.54 -7.35 -28.51
N ILE A 76 -2.60 -6.90 -27.26
CA ILE A 76 -3.50 -5.84 -26.81
C ILE A 76 -3.01 -4.47 -27.29
N ASP A 77 -3.93 -3.56 -27.61
CA ASP A 77 -3.60 -2.17 -27.92
C ASP A 77 -3.36 -1.35 -26.65
N TYR A 78 -2.10 -1.01 -26.41
CA TYR A 78 -1.68 -0.25 -25.24
C TYR A 78 -2.19 1.19 -25.24
N HIS A 79 -2.47 1.81 -26.41
CA HIS A 79 -2.97 3.18 -26.47
C HIS A 79 -4.38 3.30 -25.91
N HIS A 80 -5.20 2.27 -26.11
CA HIS A 80 -6.58 2.24 -25.63
C HIS A 80 -6.67 1.69 -24.20
N TYR A 81 -6.09 0.52 -23.95
CA TYR A 81 -6.34 -0.20 -22.71
C TYR A 81 -5.49 0.28 -21.54
N LEU A 82 -4.21 0.65 -21.75
CA LEU A 82 -3.35 1.03 -20.63
C LEU A 82 -3.85 2.29 -19.91
N PRO A 83 -4.22 3.40 -20.60
CA PRO A 83 -4.83 4.55 -19.93
C PRO A 83 -6.15 4.21 -19.23
N LEU A 84 -6.97 3.32 -19.81
CA LEU A 84 -8.23 2.87 -19.23
C LEU A 84 -8.01 2.12 -17.91
N PHE A 85 -7.00 1.25 -17.85
CA PHE A 85 -6.63 0.54 -16.62
C PHE A 85 -6.04 1.48 -15.55
N PHE A 86 -5.21 2.46 -15.95
CA PHE A 86 -4.71 3.51 -15.06
C PHE A 86 -5.84 4.37 -14.47
N GLU A 87 -6.87 4.65 -15.27
CA GLU A 87 -8.06 5.35 -14.80
C GLU A 87 -8.84 4.54 -13.74
N GLY A 88 -8.86 3.21 -13.91
CA GLY A 88 -9.49 2.26 -13.00
C GLY A 88 -8.81 2.14 -11.62
N LEU A 89 -7.56 2.61 -11.47
CA LEU A 89 -6.86 2.62 -10.17
C LEU A 89 -7.53 3.52 -9.12
N ARG A 90 -8.47 4.38 -9.54
CA ARG A 90 -9.31 5.20 -8.66
C ARG A 90 -10.44 4.42 -8.00
N GLU A 91 -10.82 3.27 -8.56
CA GLU A 91 -11.88 2.44 -8.03
C GLU A 91 -11.41 1.72 -6.76
N THR A 92 -12.21 1.81 -5.70
CA THR A 92 -11.93 1.18 -4.40
C THR A 92 -12.88 0.03 -4.08
N THR A 93 -13.76 -0.31 -5.02
CA THR A 93 -14.82 -1.31 -4.85
C THR A 93 -14.44 -2.58 -5.58
N HIS A 94 -14.60 -3.73 -4.91
CA HIS A 94 -14.45 -5.04 -5.55
C HIS A 94 -15.64 -5.29 -6.50
N PRO A 95 -15.44 -5.85 -7.72
CA PRO A 95 -14.21 -6.43 -8.28
C PRO A 95 -13.31 -5.45 -9.07
N TYR A 96 -13.73 -4.20 -9.27
CA TYR A 96 -13.05 -3.23 -10.13
C TYR A 96 -11.62 -2.92 -9.69
N GLU A 97 -11.41 -2.72 -8.38
CA GLU A 97 -10.09 -2.42 -7.82
C GLU A 97 -9.07 -3.52 -8.16
N THR A 98 -9.46 -4.79 -7.96
CA THR A 98 -8.57 -5.94 -8.18
C THR A 98 -8.23 -6.09 -9.65
N LEU A 99 -9.22 -5.96 -10.54
CA LEU A 99 -9.02 -6.02 -11.98
C LEU A 99 -8.12 -4.91 -12.49
N ALA A 100 -8.36 -3.67 -12.05
CA ALA A 100 -7.55 -2.54 -12.45
C ALA A 100 -6.11 -2.67 -11.94
N CYS A 101 -5.93 -2.98 -10.65
CA CYS A 101 -4.60 -3.12 -10.07
C CYS A 101 -3.79 -4.22 -10.76
N HIS A 102 -4.30 -5.46 -10.79
CA HIS A 102 -3.56 -6.57 -11.38
C HIS A 102 -3.38 -6.40 -12.89
N GLY A 103 -4.40 -5.89 -13.59
CA GLY A 103 -4.32 -5.64 -15.03
C GLY A 103 -3.20 -4.65 -15.39
N VAL A 104 -3.04 -3.58 -14.62
CA VAL A 104 -1.92 -2.65 -14.84
C VAL A 104 -0.57 -3.33 -14.61
N TYR A 105 -0.40 -4.09 -13.52
CA TYR A 105 0.87 -4.79 -13.28
C TYR A 105 1.22 -5.76 -14.42
N ASP A 106 0.27 -6.59 -14.85
CA ASP A 106 0.48 -7.55 -15.94
C ASP A 106 0.84 -6.85 -17.27
N MET A 107 0.16 -5.74 -17.60
CA MET A 107 0.46 -4.97 -18.81
C MET A 107 1.82 -4.27 -18.75
N LEU A 108 2.22 -3.78 -17.57
CA LEU A 108 3.52 -3.15 -17.38
C LEU A 108 4.66 -4.16 -17.41
N ASP A 109 4.42 -5.39 -16.98
CA ASP A 109 5.42 -6.47 -16.96
C ASP A 109 5.70 -7.01 -18.37
N HIS A 110 4.69 -7.07 -19.23
CA HIS A 110 4.79 -7.64 -20.59
C HIS A 110 4.77 -6.58 -21.70
N GLY A 111 4.68 -5.29 -21.36
CA GLY A 111 4.49 -4.21 -22.34
C GLY A 111 5.75 -3.78 -23.07
N GLY A 112 6.92 -3.89 -22.44
CA GLY A 112 8.21 -3.53 -23.02
C GLY A 112 8.17 -2.19 -23.78
N PRO A 113 8.54 -2.14 -25.07
CA PRO A 113 8.64 -0.90 -25.84
C PRO A 113 7.28 -0.24 -26.14
N LYS A 114 6.15 -0.94 -25.96
CA LYS A 114 4.81 -0.41 -26.23
C LYS A 114 4.35 0.62 -25.20
N ILE A 115 5.00 0.67 -24.05
CA ILE A 115 4.65 1.57 -22.93
C ILE A 115 5.07 3.01 -23.22
N LEU A 116 6.26 3.20 -23.81
CA LEU A 116 6.86 4.52 -24.06
C LEU A 116 5.96 5.49 -24.84
N PRO A 117 5.31 5.12 -25.97
CA PRO A 117 4.44 6.04 -26.69
C PRO A 117 3.17 6.42 -25.92
N VAL A 118 2.79 5.64 -24.91
CA VAL A 118 1.55 5.84 -24.14
C VAL A 118 1.76 6.77 -22.94
N ILE A 119 3.01 7.05 -22.53
CA ILE A 119 3.33 7.89 -21.36
C ILE A 119 2.56 9.22 -21.31
N PRO A 120 2.46 10.02 -22.40
CA PRO A 120 1.70 11.28 -22.38
C PRO A 120 0.22 11.08 -22.00
N LEU A 121 -0.37 9.95 -22.40
CA LEU A 121 -1.77 9.61 -22.12
C LEU A 121 -1.99 9.21 -20.65
N LEU A 122 -0.96 8.70 -19.97
CA LEU A 122 -1.06 8.26 -18.57
C LEU A 122 -1.02 9.44 -17.58
N VAL A 123 -0.46 10.57 -17.97
CA VAL A 123 -0.29 11.74 -17.09
C VAL A 123 -1.62 12.24 -16.55
N GLN A 124 -2.67 12.25 -17.38
CA GLN A 124 -4.01 12.67 -16.97
C GLN A 124 -4.61 11.74 -15.90
N PRO A 125 -4.76 10.41 -16.12
CA PRO A 125 -5.33 9.52 -15.10
C PRO A 125 -4.49 9.47 -13.83
N ILE A 126 -3.15 9.57 -13.91
CA ILE A 126 -2.27 9.69 -12.73
C ILE A 126 -2.64 10.93 -11.91
N ARG A 127 -2.70 12.10 -12.54
CA ARG A 127 -3.05 13.35 -11.87
C ARG A 127 -4.44 13.27 -11.25
N GLU A 128 -5.41 12.74 -11.97
CA GLU A 128 -6.78 12.60 -11.47
C GLU A 128 -6.88 11.64 -10.27
N ALA A 129 -6.11 10.54 -10.26
CA ALA A 129 -6.10 9.61 -9.13
C ALA A 129 -5.44 10.21 -7.89
N LEU A 130 -4.35 10.96 -8.05
CA LEU A 130 -3.69 11.66 -6.94
C LEU A 130 -4.59 12.77 -6.38
N ASN A 131 -5.34 13.47 -7.24
CA ASN A 131 -6.31 14.49 -6.84
C ASN A 131 -7.49 13.96 -6.01
N THR A 132 -7.72 12.65 -5.97
CA THR A 132 -8.77 12.06 -5.12
C THR A 132 -8.48 12.24 -3.64
N ARG A 133 -7.20 12.44 -3.26
CA ARG A 133 -6.75 12.58 -1.86
C ARG A 133 -7.14 11.41 -0.95
N ASN A 134 -7.48 10.27 -1.56
CA ASN A 134 -7.73 9.02 -0.85
C ASN A 134 -6.41 8.28 -0.68
N HIS A 135 -6.01 8.07 0.57
CA HIS A 135 -4.74 7.43 0.92
C HIS A 135 -4.54 6.07 0.21
N ARG A 136 -5.59 5.25 0.12
CA ARG A 136 -5.50 3.93 -0.52
C ARG A 136 -5.20 4.03 -2.02
N VAL A 137 -5.91 4.92 -2.71
CA VAL A 137 -5.73 5.17 -4.15
C VAL A 137 -4.34 5.77 -4.44
N MET A 138 -3.89 6.73 -3.62
CA MET A 138 -2.57 7.35 -3.79
C MET A 138 -1.45 6.33 -3.60
N CYS A 139 -1.51 5.50 -2.55
CA CYS A 139 -0.52 4.44 -2.32
C CYS A 139 -0.47 3.43 -3.47
N ASN A 140 -1.64 3.03 -4.00
CA ASN A 140 -1.68 2.12 -5.15
C ASN A 140 -1.11 2.78 -6.42
N MET A 141 -1.48 4.02 -6.70
CA MET A 141 -0.97 4.78 -7.84
C MET A 141 0.56 4.98 -7.75
N LEU A 142 1.09 5.27 -6.56
CA LEU A 142 2.53 5.41 -6.34
C LEU A 142 3.30 4.10 -6.58
N LYS A 143 2.77 2.96 -6.13
CA LYS A 143 3.38 1.65 -6.39
C LYS A 143 3.37 1.31 -7.88
N VAL A 144 2.27 1.62 -8.57
CA VAL A 144 2.17 1.47 -10.02
C VAL A 144 3.15 2.40 -10.74
N LEU A 145 3.32 3.64 -10.30
CA LEU A 145 4.30 4.57 -10.86
C LEU A 145 5.74 4.05 -10.71
N GLN A 146 6.08 3.47 -9.55
CA GLN A 146 7.37 2.81 -9.37
C GLN A 146 7.56 1.66 -10.35
N ARG A 147 6.52 0.83 -10.54
CA ARG A 147 6.57 -0.25 -11.52
C ARG A 147 6.76 0.29 -12.93
N LEU A 148 5.97 1.29 -13.35
CA LEU A 148 6.02 1.92 -14.66
C LEU A 148 7.43 2.37 -15.04
N VAL A 149 8.15 3.03 -14.11
CA VAL A 149 9.51 3.50 -14.36
C VAL A 149 10.52 2.35 -14.48
N THR A 150 10.27 1.21 -13.82
CA THR A 150 11.11 0.00 -13.94
C THR A 150 10.73 -0.92 -15.09
N SER A 151 9.63 -0.66 -15.80
CA SER A 151 9.07 -1.58 -16.80
C SER A 151 9.75 -1.52 -18.17
N ALA A 152 10.29 -0.37 -18.58
CA ALA A 152 10.96 -0.22 -19.87
C ALA A 152 12.01 0.90 -19.86
N ASP A 153 13.03 0.74 -20.70
CA ASP A 153 14.10 1.70 -20.86
C ASP A 153 13.58 3.02 -21.45
N GLY A 154 14.10 4.15 -20.96
CA GLY A 154 13.70 5.49 -21.43
C GLY A 154 12.35 6.00 -20.90
N VAL A 155 11.57 5.19 -20.16
CA VAL A 155 10.30 5.64 -19.55
C VAL A 155 10.53 6.76 -18.51
N GLY A 156 11.60 6.64 -17.71
CA GLY A 156 11.96 7.66 -16.74
C GLY A 156 12.25 9.03 -17.37
N GLU A 157 12.99 9.04 -18.49
CA GLU A 157 13.31 10.26 -19.25
C GLU A 157 12.06 10.87 -19.89
N ALA A 158 11.19 10.04 -20.46
CA ALA A 158 9.92 10.47 -21.04
C ALA A 158 8.96 11.09 -20.00
N LEU A 159 9.09 10.73 -18.71
CA LEU A 159 8.28 11.25 -17.61
C LEU A 159 8.72 12.64 -17.12
N VAL A 160 9.98 13.03 -17.34
CA VAL A 160 10.56 14.29 -16.88
C VAL A 160 9.71 15.53 -17.18
N PRO A 161 9.20 15.76 -18.41
CA PRO A 161 8.40 16.96 -18.70
C PRO A 161 7.09 17.04 -17.89
N TYR A 162 6.59 15.91 -17.36
CA TYR A 162 5.31 15.83 -16.68
C TYR A 162 5.39 15.95 -15.15
N TYR A 163 6.60 16.00 -14.56
CA TYR A 163 6.76 16.09 -13.11
C TYR A 163 6.08 17.31 -12.49
N ARG A 164 6.01 18.44 -13.19
CA ARG A 164 5.29 19.64 -12.72
C ARG A 164 3.81 19.38 -12.44
N ASN A 165 3.20 18.42 -13.13
CA ASN A 165 1.77 18.11 -13.01
C ASN A 165 1.51 17.09 -11.89
N ILE A 166 2.50 16.26 -11.56
CA ILE A 166 2.36 15.12 -10.65
C ILE A 166 2.87 15.49 -9.24
N LEU A 167 4.03 16.14 -9.15
CA LEU A 167 4.73 16.43 -7.90
C LEU A 167 3.97 17.32 -6.89
N PRO A 168 3.15 18.33 -7.30
CA PRO A 168 2.44 19.17 -6.35
C PRO A 168 1.57 18.38 -5.37
N MET A 169 1.02 17.23 -5.81
CA MET A 169 0.19 16.38 -4.97
C MET A 169 1.01 15.61 -3.94
N PHE A 170 2.23 15.20 -4.26
CA PHE A 170 3.11 14.55 -3.29
C PHE A 170 3.56 15.52 -2.19
N ASN A 171 3.71 16.80 -2.52
CA ASN A 171 4.12 17.81 -1.54
C ASN A 171 3.09 17.99 -0.41
N ILE A 172 1.80 17.86 -0.70
CA ILE A 172 0.72 17.98 0.30
C ILE A 172 0.76 16.81 1.31
N PHE A 173 1.21 15.63 0.90
CA PHE A 173 1.17 14.41 1.71
C PHE A 173 2.53 13.97 2.26
N LYS A 174 3.63 14.66 1.90
CA LYS A 174 5.00 14.33 2.33
C LYS A 174 5.13 14.23 3.85
N ASP A 175 4.51 15.15 4.59
CA ASP A 175 4.62 15.24 6.05
C ASP A 175 3.51 14.48 6.79
N LYS A 176 2.57 13.87 6.05
CA LYS A 176 1.49 13.04 6.60
C LYS A 176 1.91 11.58 6.79
N MET A 177 3.20 11.27 6.71
CA MET A 177 3.74 10.00 7.13
C MET A 177 3.36 9.85 8.61
N CYS A 178 2.25 9.17 8.88
CA CYS A 178 1.88 8.75 10.22
C CYS A 178 3.11 8.11 10.82
N SER A 179 3.64 8.69 11.91
CA SER A 179 4.40 7.92 12.88
C SER A 179 3.59 6.63 13.11
N PRO A 180 4.06 5.46 12.66
CA PRO A 180 3.34 4.24 12.97
C PRO A 180 3.33 4.16 14.50
N PRO A 181 2.19 3.92 15.18
CA PRO A 181 2.27 3.39 16.53
C PRO A 181 3.08 2.11 16.40
N PHE A 182 4.22 2.10 17.05
CA PHE A 182 5.22 1.04 17.03
C PHE A 182 4.53 -0.31 17.29
N SER A 183 4.30 -1.10 16.24
CA SER A 183 4.07 -2.54 16.29
C SER A 183 4.47 -3.14 14.94
N SER A 184 5.74 -3.48 14.87
CA SER A 184 6.42 -4.21 13.81
C SER A 184 5.97 -5.67 13.79
N SER A 185 5.18 -6.10 12.80
CA SER A 185 5.17 -7.51 12.33
C SER A 185 4.39 -7.81 11.03
N TRP A 186 4.31 -6.90 10.05
CA TRP A 186 3.62 -7.21 8.77
C TRP A 186 4.41 -6.87 7.51
N TRP A 187 5.63 -6.35 7.66
CA TRP A 187 6.51 -5.96 6.55
C TRP A 187 7.85 -6.72 6.56
N VAL A 188 7.83 -7.99 6.99
CA VAL A 188 8.88 -8.98 6.68
C VAL A 188 8.15 -10.29 6.42
N GLY A 189 8.00 -10.67 5.15
CA GLY A 189 7.33 -11.91 4.78
C GLY A 189 6.82 -11.95 3.35
N ARG A 190 7.63 -11.51 2.38
CA ARG A 190 7.38 -11.86 0.97
C ARG A 190 8.67 -11.85 0.15
N THR A 191 9.62 -12.70 0.53
CA THR A 191 10.67 -13.16 -0.38
C THR A 191 11.04 -14.60 -0.01
N GLU A 192 11.13 -15.44 -1.05
CA GLU A 192 11.66 -16.81 -1.07
C GLU A 192 10.79 -17.95 -0.53
N MET A 193 10.16 -18.69 -1.46
CA MET A 193 10.08 -20.15 -1.38
C MET A 193 9.83 -20.71 -2.79
N SER A 194 10.92 -20.82 -3.56
CA SER A 194 11.02 -21.72 -4.71
C SER A 194 12.03 -22.80 -4.32
N GLY A 195 11.56 -24.02 -4.04
CA GLY A 195 12.44 -25.14 -3.75
C GLY A 195 11.73 -26.33 -3.10
N LEU A 196 11.49 -27.36 -3.92
CA LEU A 196 11.42 -28.79 -3.57
C LEU A 196 10.15 -29.31 -2.87
N ALA A 197 9.29 -29.85 -3.74
CA ALA A 197 8.64 -31.14 -3.65
C ALA A 197 8.97 -32.06 -2.45
N SER A 198 7.94 -32.55 -1.76
CA SER A 198 7.51 -33.97 -1.80
C SER A 198 6.28 -34.17 -0.90
N GLY A 199 5.53 -35.24 -1.17
CA GLY A 199 4.18 -35.54 -0.63
C GLY A 199 4.07 -35.54 0.91
N THR A 200 2.88 -35.65 1.50
CA THR A 200 1.80 -36.58 1.16
C THR A 200 0.54 -36.16 1.94
N LEU A 201 -0.62 -36.28 1.30
CA LEU A 201 -1.97 -36.54 1.84
C LEU A 201 -2.22 -36.56 3.37
N LEU A 202 -3.17 -35.74 3.86
CA LEU A 202 -4.53 -36.15 4.31
C LEU A 202 -5.25 -35.00 5.07
N HIS A 203 -6.50 -34.75 4.64
CA HIS A 203 -7.56 -33.94 5.28
C HIS A 203 -8.14 -34.66 6.55
N PRO A 204 -9.23 -34.18 7.21
CA PRO A 204 -9.54 -32.88 7.85
C PRO A 204 -10.19 -33.07 9.27
N GLY A 205 -10.53 -31.99 9.97
CA GLY A 205 -11.37 -31.99 11.21
C GLY A 205 -10.53 -31.91 12.49
N THR A 206 -10.88 -31.17 13.54
CA THR A 206 -12.17 -30.68 14.02
C THR A 206 -11.92 -29.51 14.99
N CYS A 207 -12.89 -28.62 15.09
CA CYS A 207 -12.89 -27.44 15.96
C CYS A 207 -12.84 -27.76 17.46
N SER A 208 -12.32 -26.77 18.20
CA SER A 208 -12.69 -26.36 19.57
C SER A 208 -12.36 -27.31 20.72
N CYS A 209 -11.56 -26.84 21.68
CA CYS A 209 -12.05 -26.41 23.00
C CYS A 209 -10.89 -26.05 23.93
N TRP A 210 -11.00 -24.86 24.51
CA TRP A 210 -10.38 -24.48 25.76
C TRP A 210 -10.66 -25.53 26.84
N LEU A 211 -9.63 -25.96 27.60
CA LEU A 211 -9.62 -26.05 29.07
C LEU A 211 -8.32 -26.75 29.54
N GLN A 212 -7.52 -26.03 30.31
CA GLN A 212 -6.73 -26.54 31.44
C GLN A 212 -7.66 -27.27 32.46
N PRO A 213 -7.21 -28.15 33.39
CA PRO A 213 -6.20 -27.79 34.40
C PRO A 213 -5.40 -28.91 35.14
N SER A 214 -4.42 -28.42 35.92
CA SER A 214 -4.08 -28.83 37.30
C SER A 214 -2.86 -29.72 37.59
N LEU A 215 -2.11 -29.20 38.58
CA LEU A 215 -1.30 -29.86 39.63
C LEU A 215 0.20 -30.13 39.36
N ALA A 216 0.98 -29.26 40.01
CA ALA A 216 2.41 -29.29 40.36
C ALA A 216 2.72 -30.37 41.45
N PRO A 217 3.85 -30.37 42.21
CA PRO A 217 5.08 -29.54 42.15
C PRO A 217 6.41 -30.32 42.43
N LEU A 218 7.53 -29.57 42.45
CA LEU A 218 8.66 -29.60 43.42
C LEU A 218 10.07 -29.68 42.82
N CYS A 219 10.78 -28.57 43.04
CA CYS A 219 12.22 -28.35 42.97
C CYS A 219 12.97 -29.25 43.98
N PRO A 220 14.29 -29.50 43.85
CA PRO A 220 15.25 -28.55 44.43
C PRO A 220 16.61 -28.43 43.71
N GLN A 221 17.16 -27.21 43.66
CA GLN A 221 18.59 -26.99 43.78
C GLN A 221 18.98 -27.13 45.26
N ALA A 222 20.09 -27.80 45.57
CA ALA A 222 21.26 -27.19 46.24
C ALA A 222 22.21 -28.25 46.85
N LEU A 223 23.49 -27.87 46.83
CA LEU A 223 24.58 -28.21 47.76
C LEU A 223 25.53 -29.38 47.46
N ARG A 224 26.79 -28.96 47.22
CA ARG A 224 28.08 -29.53 47.69
C ARG A 224 28.44 -30.91 47.11
N GLY A 225 29.63 -31.18 46.61
CA GLY A 225 30.93 -30.54 46.72
C GLY A 225 31.99 -31.64 46.66
N LEU A 226 33.21 -31.26 46.24
CA LEU A 226 34.50 -31.93 46.48
C LEU A 226 34.94 -33.15 45.65
N ARG A 227 36.20 -32.99 45.20
CA ARG A 227 37.28 -33.98 44.94
C ARG A 227 37.20 -34.76 43.63
N MET A 228 38.07 -34.44 42.67
CA MET A 228 39.48 -34.89 42.55
C MET A 228 39.60 -36.38 42.24
N SER A 229 40.06 -36.73 41.04
CA SER A 229 41.40 -37.32 40.82
C SER A 229 41.51 -38.03 39.46
N GLY A 230 42.51 -37.61 38.67
CA GLY A 230 43.30 -38.44 37.75
C GLY A 230 42.64 -38.99 36.48
N ARG A 231 43.34 -39.33 35.39
CA ARG A 231 44.75 -39.22 34.97
C ARG A 231 44.81 -40.05 33.66
N VAL A 232 45.28 -39.45 32.54
CA VAL A 232 46.11 -40.09 31.46
C VAL A 232 45.40 -41.14 30.57
N ARG A 233 45.64 -41.41 29.27
CA ARG A 233 46.69 -41.24 28.22
C ARG A 233 45.94 -41.35 26.85
N SER A 234 46.24 -40.54 25.83
CA SER A 234 47.06 -40.87 24.63
C SER A 234 46.76 -42.20 23.91
N SER A 235 46.36 -42.17 22.62
CA SER A 235 47.26 -42.45 21.47
C SER A 235 46.53 -42.64 20.12
N ASN A 236 47.03 -41.88 19.14
CA ASN A 236 47.19 -42.08 17.68
C ASN A 236 46.42 -43.17 16.89
N GLY A 237 45.98 -42.75 15.69
CA GLY A 237 46.62 -43.22 14.43
C GLY A 237 45.72 -43.82 13.34
N GLY A 238 45.92 -43.41 12.08
CA GLY A 238 45.46 -44.11 10.86
C GLY A 238 44.77 -43.19 9.83
N VAL A 239 45.50 -42.33 9.11
CA VAL A 239 46.16 -42.55 7.78
C VAL A 239 45.20 -42.45 6.59
N CYS A 240 45.45 -41.41 5.78
CA CYS A 240 45.06 -41.23 4.39
C CYS A 240 46.02 -42.00 3.47
N VAL A 241 45.49 -42.60 2.40
CA VAL A 241 46.01 -42.49 1.02
C VAL A 241 44.80 -42.46 0.09
#